data_AF-A0A7C2N2R1-F1
#
_entry.id   AF-A0A7C2N2R1-F1
#
_cell.length_a   1.000
_cell.length_b   1.000
_cell.length_c   1.000
_cell.angle_alpha   90.00
_cell.angle_beta   90.00
_cell.angle_gamma   90.00
#
_symmetry.space_group_name_H-M   'P 1'
#
loop_
_entity.id
_entity.type
_entity.pdbx_description
1 polymer ?
#
loop_
_entity_poly.entity_id
_entity_poly.type
_entity_poly.pdbx_seq_one_letter_code
_entity_poly.pdbx_strand_id
1 'polypeptide(L)'
;MIPIYINGLCPGRDDGLGDDNGGTRVGVFDIEIDKGEPGREILLRYANTEGEIEDEIPDEFIGKQVKLVIRDVGFKFLEGVETVKHYGLVYTARLEKDHVYNGRLNNPEAFATWNTETQYSQAKDKAHEKVREFRHRNHIAIAFHIVVVFIAAFAGLFISGFYGVLIALVLALVLEFTAPFSMGLRPFRLTRRSTRTRQSCAG
;
A
#
# COMPACT_ATOMS: atom_id res chain seq x y z
N MET A 1 -4.94 -4.45 -8.33
CA MET A 1 -5.21 -3.45 -7.29
C MET A 1 -4.56 -3.95 -6.00
N ILE A 2 -3.94 -3.05 -5.23
CA ILE A 2 -3.24 -3.35 -3.98
C ILE A 2 -4.10 -2.84 -2.82
N PRO A 3 -4.34 -3.65 -1.78
CA PRO A 3 -5.10 -3.18 -0.64
C PRO A 3 -4.30 -2.17 0.19
N ILE A 4 -5.01 -1.14 0.66
CA ILE A 4 -4.56 -0.17 1.64
C ILE A 4 -5.37 -0.37 2.92
N TYR A 5 -4.67 -0.32 4.05
CA TYR A 5 -5.26 -0.27 5.37
C TYR A 5 -4.58 0.83 6.20
N ILE A 6 -5.33 1.84 6.60
CA ILE A 6 -4.84 2.91 7.47
C ILE A 6 -5.73 2.98 8.71
N ASN A 7 -5.14 2.96 9.90
CA ASN A 7 -5.89 2.99 11.15
C ASN A 7 -5.25 3.88 12.22
N GLY A 8 -5.85 3.93 13.42
CA GLY A 8 -5.45 4.85 14.48
C GLY A 8 -5.92 6.28 14.23
N LEU A 9 -6.95 6.43 13.41
CA LEU A 9 -7.52 7.71 13.01
C LEU A 9 -8.68 8.11 13.94
N CYS A 10 -8.99 9.40 14.02
CA CYS A 10 -10.19 9.82 14.72
C CYS A 10 -11.42 9.38 13.90
N PRO A 11 -12.36 8.64 14.51
CA PRO A 11 -13.51 8.10 13.79
C PRO A 11 -14.46 9.19 13.33
N GLY A 12 -15.08 8.97 12.16
CA GLY A 12 -16.19 9.78 11.68
C GLY A 12 -17.44 9.64 12.53
N ARG A 13 -18.46 10.47 12.27
CA ARG A 13 -19.77 10.32 12.90
C ARG A 13 -20.60 9.28 12.15
N ASP A 14 -21.36 8.48 12.89
CA ASP A 14 -22.35 7.55 12.34
C ASP A 14 -23.73 8.21 12.25
N ASP A 15 -23.84 9.30 11.47
CA ASP A 15 -25.10 10.02 11.27
C ASP A 15 -25.79 9.68 9.94
N GLY A 16 -25.29 8.67 9.22
CA GLY A 16 -25.84 8.23 7.93
C GLY A 16 -25.68 9.22 6.78
N LEU A 17 -24.95 10.33 6.98
CA LEU A 17 -24.73 11.39 6.00
C LEU A 17 -23.42 11.19 5.20
N GLY A 18 -23.22 9.99 4.65
CA GLY A 18 -22.18 9.69 3.65
C GLY A 18 -20.71 9.98 4.04
N ASP A 19 -19.80 9.70 3.10
CA ASP A 19 -18.35 9.77 3.29
C ASP A 19 -17.80 11.18 3.60
N ASP A 20 -18.62 12.22 3.44
CA ASP A 20 -18.22 13.63 3.59
C ASP A 20 -18.32 14.16 5.02
N ASN A 21 -18.90 13.39 5.97
CA ASN A 21 -19.04 13.78 7.39
C ASN A 21 -18.03 13.11 8.35
N GLY A 22 -16.79 13.01 7.88
CA GLY A 22 -15.72 13.69 8.63
C GLY A 22 -14.98 12.89 9.69
N GLY A 23 -14.54 11.68 9.40
CA GLY A 23 -13.37 11.16 10.12
C GLY A 23 -12.12 12.00 9.83
N THR A 24 -10.99 11.63 10.43
CA THR A 24 -9.70 12.17 10.00
C THR A 24 -9.52 11.97 8.48
N ARG A 25 -9.14 13.04 7.78
CA ARG A 25 -8.88 12.99 6.33
C ARG A 25 -7.50 12.42 6.07
N VAL A 26 -7.40 11.47 5.16
CA VAL A 26 -6.13 10.88 4.73
C VAL A 26 -5.98 10.99 3.22
N GLY A 27 -4.85 11.54 2.79
CA GLY A 27 -4.43 11.56 1.39
C GLY A 27 -3.17 10.73 1.18
N VAL A 28 -3.15 9.96 0.09
CA VAL A 28 -1.99 9.24 -0.41
C VAL A 28 -1.57 9.89 -1.72
N PHE A 29 -0.35 10.40 -1.78
CA PHE A 29 0.19 11.12 -2.93
C PHE A 29 1.41 10.41 -3.48
N ASP A 30 1.59 10.45 -4.79
CA ASP A 30 2.85 10.02 -5.41
C ASP A 30 3.97 10.98 -5.00
N ILE A 31 5.18 10.46 -4.81
CA ILE A 31 6.37 11.28 -4.61
C ILE A 31 7.20 11.16 -5.88
N GLU A 32 7.11 12.16 -6.75
CA GLU A 32 8.13 12.34 -7.77
C GLU A 32 9.40 12.81 -7.06
N ILE A 33 10.34 11.87 -6.90
CA ILE A 33 11.62 12.00 -6.17
C ILE A 33 12.42 13.26 -6.59
N ASP A 34 12.16 13.82 -7.78
CA ASP A 34 12.93 14.93 -8.34
C ASP A 34 12.40 16.34 -8.01
N LYS A 35 11.22 16.52 -7.37
CA LYS A 35 10.61 17.87 -7.24
C LYS A 35 10.15 18.31 -5.85
N GLY A 36 10.03 17.43 -4.87
CA GLY A 36 9.64 17.83 -3.50
C GLY A 36 8.22 18.42 -3.36
N GLU A 37 7.45 18.48 -4.45
CA GLU A 37 6.04 18.83 -4.44
C GLU A 37 5.20 17.55 -4.24
N PRO A 38 4.04 17.62 -3.56
CA PRO A 38 3.11 16.50 -3.51
C PRO A 38 2.75 16.16 -4.96
N GLY A 39 3.12 14.97 -5.40
CA GLY A 39 2.80 14.48 -6.73
C GLY A 39 1.32 14.20 -6.86
N ARG A 40 0.94 13.56 -7.97
CA ARG A 40 -0.44 13.19 -8.29
C ARG A 40 -1.14 12.54 -7.09
N GLU A 41 -2.34 13.01 -6.77
CA GLU A 41 -3.22 12.37 -5.79
C GLU A 41 -3.58 10.95 -6.26
N ILE A 42 -3.29 9.96 -5.42
CA ILE A 42 -3.60 8.56 -5.67
C ILE A 42 -4.92 8.21 -4.99
N LEU A 43 -5.07 8.66 -3.74
CA LEU A 43 -6.22 8.37 -2.90
C LEU A 43 -6.50 9.55 -1.98
N LEU A 44 -7.77 9.92 -1.84
CA LEU A 44 -8.25 10.83 -0.81
C LEU A 44 -9.52 10.22 -0.19
N ARG A 45 -9.45 9.96 1.12
CA ARG A 45 -10.53 9.33 1.88
C ARG A 45 -10.64 9.91 3.29
N TYR A 46 -11.80 9.68 3.89
CA TYR A 46 -12.07 9.99 5.29
C TYR A 46 -12.11 8.69 6.08
N ALA A 47 -11.67 8.74 7.34
CA ALA A 47 -11.80 7.61 8.24
C ALA A 47 -13.27 7.26 8.47
N ASN A 48 -13.58 5.97 8.51
CA ASN A 48 -14.91 5.46 8.83
C ASN A 48 -15.25 5.67 10.32
N THR A 49 -16.39 5.13 10.75
CA THR A 49 -16.88 5.19 12.14
C THR A 49 -15.99 4.43 13.14
N GLU A 50 -15.08 3.58 12.66
CA GLU A 50 -14.11 2.83 13.48
C GLU A 50 -12.72 3.52 13.52
N GLY A 51 -12.51 4.61 12.78
CA GLY A 51 -11.21 5.26 12.68
C GLY A 51 -10.26 4.54 11.73
N GLU A 52 -10.81 3.94 10.69
CA GLU A 52 -10.10 3.09 9.73
C GLU A 52 -10.41 3.52 8.29
N ILE A 53 -9.47 3.22 7.39
CA ILE A 53 -9.61 3.37 5.95
C ILE A 53 -9.17 2.05 5.32
N GLU A 54 -10.10 1.40 4.64
CA GLU A 54 -9.83 0.26 3.77
C GLU A 54 -10.15 0.68 2.34
N ASP A 55 -9.14 0.66 1.46
CA ASP A 55 -9.32 0.98 0.05
C ASP A 55 -8.27 0.22 -0.78
N GLU A 56 -8.20 0.51 -2.07
CA GLU A 56 -7.24 -0.08 -2.98
C GLU A 56 -6.56 0.97 -3.85
N ILE A 57 -5.29 0.75 -4.19
CA ILE A 57 -4.54 1.58 -5.14
C ILE A 57 -4.02 0.76 -6.32
N PRO A 58 -3.65 1.40 -7.44
CA PRO A 58 -3.11 0.70 -8.59
C PRO A 58 -1.80 -0.07 -8.29
N ASP A 59 -1.64 -1.25 -8.91
CA ASP A 59 -0.48 -2.14 -8.72
C ASP A 59 0.85 -1.52 -9.17
N GLU A 60 0.79 -0.49 -10.02
CA GLU A 60 1.96 0.26 -10.47
C GLU A 60 2.68 1.01 -9.34
N PHE A 61 2.05 1.15 -8.17
CA PHE A 61 2.66 1.78 -6.99
C PHE A 61 3.45 0.80 -6.10
N ILE A 62 3.38 -0.51 -6.35
CA ILE A 62 4.18 -1.51 -5.62
C ILE A 62 5.66 -1.15 -5.67
N GLY A 63 6.31 -1.07 -4.50
CA GLY A 63 7.72 -0.74 -4.35
C GLY A 63 8.09 0.73 -4.55
N LYS A 64 7.10 1.61 -4.82
CA LYS A 64 7.29 3.07 -4.84
C LYS A 64 7.10 3.67 -3.44
N GLN A 65 7.67 4.85 -3.25
CA GLN A 65 7.43 5.68 -2.06
C GLN A 65 6.22 6.56 -2.31
N VAL A 66 5.32 6.63 -1.34
CA VAL A 66 4.12 7.47 -1.35
C VAL A 66 4.14 8.39 -0.14
N LYS A 67 3.62 9.59 -0.29
CA LYS A 67 3.45 10.54 0.81
C LYS A 67 2.07 10.33 1.41
N LEU A 68 2.04 10.01 2.70
CA LEU A 68 0.84 9.98 3.51
C LEU A 68 0.67 11.34 4.18
N VAL A 69 -0.51 11.93 4.00
CA VAL A 69 -0.89 13.19 4.62
C VAL A 69 -2.17 12.97 5.41
N ILE A 70 -2.09 13.11 6.72
CA ILE A 70 -3.18 12.86 7.65
C ILE A 70 -3.55 14.18 8.33
N ARG A 71 -4.82 14.58 8.20
CA ARG A 71 -5.30 15.86 8.69
C ARG A 71 -6.63 15.71 9.40
N ASP A 72 -6.69 16.23 10.62
CA ASP A 72 -7.91 16.40 11.38
C ASP A 72 -7.85 17.67 12.23
N VAL A 73 -9.01 18.26 12.52
CA VAL A 73 -9.11 19.43 13.39
C VAL A 73 -8.89 19.00 14.84
N GLY A 74 -8.03 19.73 15.56
CA GLY A 74 -7.70 19.43 16.96
C GLY A 74 -6.61 18.35 17.13
N PHE A 75 -6.07 17.81 16.04
CA PHE A 75 -4.92 16.91 16.07
C PHE A 75 -3.74 17.50 15.32
N LYS A 76 -2.53 17.12 15.72
CA LYS A 76 -1.31 17.54 15.03
C LYS A 76 -1.31 16.98 13.63
N PHE A 77 -0.93 17.83 12.68
CA PHE A 77 -0.76 17.43 11.30
C PHE A 77 0.35 16.40 11.17
N LEU A 78 0.07 15.27 10.52
CA LEU A 78 1.04 14.20 10.29
C LEU A 78 1.30 14.04 8.80
N GLU A 79 2.57 14.09 8.44
CA GLU A 79 3.05 13.71 7.13
C GLU A 79 4.15 12.66 7.27
N GLY A 80 4.10 11.64 6.42
CA GLY A 80 5.08 10.57 6.40
C GLY A 80 5.32 10.07 4.98
N VAL A 81 6.49 9.46 4.76
CA VAL A 81 6.80 8.80 3.49
C VAL A 81 6.83 7.30 3.75
N GLU A 82 5.99 6.56 3.05
CA GLU A 82 5.87 5.11 3.19
C GLU A 82 6.18 4.40 1.88
N THR A 83 6.74 3.19 1.98
CA THR A 83 6.97 2.35 0.79
C THR A 83 5.85 1.33 0.66
N VAL A 84 5.15 1.35 -0.47
CA VAL A 84 4.09 0.39 -0.78
C VAL A 84 4.70 -1.02 -0.92
N LYS A 85 4.26 -1.96 -0.08
CA LYS A 85 4.74 -3.34 -0.11
C LYS A 85 3.91 -4.18 -1.08
N HIS A 86 4.44 -5.34 -1.46
CA HIS A 86 3.76 -6.29 -2.36
C HIS A 86 2.41 -6.77 -1.86
N TYR A 87 2.27 -6.93 -0.55
CA TYR A 87 1.02 -7.41 0.05
C TYR A 87 0.03 -6.28 0.34
N GLY A 88 0.44 -5.00 0.27
CA GLY A 88 -0.41 -3.90 0.74
C GLY A 88 0.38 -2.69 1.23
N LEU A 89 -0.33 -1.58 1.39
CA LEU A 89 0.09 -0.48 2.26
C LEU A 89 -0.67 -0.59 3.58
N VAL A 90 0.05 -0.83 4.67
CA VAL A 90 -0.53 -0.88 6.01
C VAL A 90 0.14 0.20 6.85
N TYR A 91 -0.63 1.14 7.37
CA TYR A 91 -0.12 2.25 8.17
C TYR A 91 -0.95 2.47 9.43
N THR A 92 -0.27 2.72 10.55
CA THR A 92 -0.90 3.05 11.82
C THR A 92 -0.53 4.46 12.22
N ALA A 93 -1.53 5.34 12.25
CA ALA A 93 -1.36 6.72 12.64
C ALA A 93 -1.28 6.84 14.18
N ARG A 94 -0.35 7.67 14.65
CA ARG A 94 -0.26 8.07 16.06
C ARG A 94 -0.72 9.51 16.19
N LEU A 95 -2.02 9.73 16.32
CA LEU A 95 -2.58 11.08 16.44
C LEU A 95 -2.35 11.66 17.84
N GLU A 96 -1.70 12.81 17.89
CA GLU A 96 -1.53 13.63 19.08
C GLU A 96 -2.50 14.80 19.04
N LYS A 97 -3.15 15.12 20.16
CA LYS A 97 -4.01 16.31 20.25
C LYS A 97 -3.17 17.57 20.04
N ASP A 98 -3.64 18.41 19.13
CA ASP A 98 -3.18 19.77 18.98
C ASP A 98 -4.05 20.64 19.89
N HIS A 99 -3.46 21.14 20.99
CA HIS A 99 -4.15 22.00 21.95
C HIS A 99 -4.50 23.38 21.37
N VAL A 100 -4.11 23.64 20.12
CA VAL A 100 -4.40 24.87 19.36
C VAL A 100 -5.63 24.60 18.48
N TYR A 101 -6.80 24.49 19.10
CA TYR A 101 -8.04 24.17 18.41
C TYR A 101 -8.63 25.40 17.69
N ASN A 102 -8.72 25.34 16.36
CA ASN A 102 -9.12 26.49 15.52
C ASN A 102 -10.33 26.23 14.60
N GLY A 103 -11.08 25.13 14.78
CA GLY A 103 -12.11 24.70 13.82
C GLY A 103 -13.39 24.18 14.46
N ARG A 104 -14.17 23.38 13.72
CA ARG A 104 -15.26 22.55 14.25
C ARG A 104 -14.78 21.10 14.29
N LEU A 105 -14.83 20.45 15.45
CA LEU A 105 -14.55 19.02 15.57
C LEU A 105 -15.65 18.24 14.85
N ASN A 106 -15.23 17.28 14.03
CA ASN A 106 -16.16 16.37 13.40
C ASN A 106 -16.74 15.39 14.42
N ASN A 107 -15.91 14.84 15.32
CA ASN A 107 -16.36 13.95 16.41
C ASN A 107 -15.85 14.44 17.79
N PRO A 108 -16.57 15.36 18.47
CA PRO A 108 -16.16 15.91 19.75
C PRO A 108 -16.03 14.88 20.87
N GLU A 109 -16.86 13.83 20.87
CA GLU A 109 -16.89 12.79 21.91
C GLU A 109 -15.65 11.90 21.82
N ALA A 110 -15.34 11.44 20.61
CA ALA A 110 -14.11 10.70 20.34
C ALA A 110 -12.87 11.55 20.68
N PHE A 111 -12.88 12.83 20.29
CA PHE A 111 -11.81 13.76 20.65
C PHE A 111 -11.63 13.92 22.16
N ALA A 112 -12.70 14.11 22.92
CA ALA A 112 -12.64 14.32 24.37
C ALA A 112 -12.01 13.12 25.08
N THR A 113 -12.41 11.91 24.69
CA THR A 113 -11.96 10.64 25.29
C THR A 113 -10.64 10.11 24.69
N TRP A 114 -10.11 10.76 23.66
CA TRP A 114 -8.92 10.31 22.96
C TRP A 114 -7.68 10.24 23.86
N ASN A 115 -7.09 9.04 23.94
CA ASN A 115 -5.80 8.77 24.55
C ASN A 115 -4.85 8.21 23.47
N THR A 116 -3.83 8.99 23.09
CA THR A 116 -2.92 8.64 22.00
C THR A 116 -2.24 7.28 22.19
N GLU A 117 -1.81 6.94 23.40
CA GLU A 117 -1.07 5.68 23.63
C GLU A 117 -2.00 4.47 23.53
N THR A 118 -3.18 4.54 24.14
CA THR A 118 -4.18 3.46 24.07
C THR A 118 -4.66 3.24 22.64
N GLN A 119 -5.01 4.31 21.92
CA GLN A 119 -5.50 4.23 20.54
C GLN A 119 -4.42 3.68 19.60
N TYR A 120 -3.18 4.15 19.74
CA TYR A 120 -2.07 3.66 18.92
C TYR A 120 -1.76 2.19 19.19
N SER A 121 -1.78 1.75 20.46
CA SER A 121 -1.56 0.35 20.80
C SER A 121 -2.61 -0.58 20.18
N GLN A 122 -3.90 -0.23 20.29
CA GLN A 122 -4.99 -1.01 19.70
C GLN A 122 -4.91 -1.05 18.17
N ALA A 123 -4.61 0.10 17.56
CA ALA A 123 -4.45 0.20 16.12
C ALA A 123 -3.25 -0.62 15.62
N LYS A 124 -2.15 -0.65 16.35
CA LYS A 124 -0.97 -1.45 16.00
C LYS A 124 -1.28 -2.95 15.98
N ASP A 125 -2.04 -3.45 16.93
CA ASP A 125 -2.42 -4.86 16.99
C ASP A 125 -3.30 -5.24 15.78
N LYS A 126 -4.30 -4.41 15.45
CA LYS A 126 -5.12 -4.58 14.24
C LYS A 126 -4.29 -4.53 12.95
N ALA A 127 -3.32 -3.62 12.86
CA ALA A 127 -2.44 -3.54 11.70
C ALA A 127 -1.60 -4.80 11.52
N HIS A 128 -1.09 -5.39 12.61
CA HIS A 128 -0.38 -6.67 12.55
C HIS A 128 -1.27 -7.81 12.05
N GLU A 129 -2.54 -7.85 12.48
CA GLU A 129 -3.52 -8.80 11.98
C GLU A 129 -3.78 -8.61 10.48
N LYS A 130 -4.01 -7.38 10.03
CA LYS A 130 -4.24 -7.07 8.61
C LYS A 130 -3.04 -7.41 7.73
N VAL A 131 -1.81 -7.15 8.19
CA VAL A 131 -0.59 -7.59 7.49
C VAL A 131 -0.57 -9.12 7.33
N ARG A 132 -0.96 -9.88 8.37
CA ARG A 132 -1.03 -11.34 8.30
C ARG A 132 -2.07 -11.79 7.29
N GLU A 133 -3.27 -11.21 7.30
CA GLU A 133 -4.33 -11.50 6.33
C GLU A 133 -3.87 -11.20 4.89
N PHE A 134 -3.27 -10.04 4.67
CA PHE A 134 -2.82 -9.61 3.35
C PHE A 134 -1.72 -10.53 2.81
N ARG A 135 -0.75 -10.90 3.65
CA ARG A 135 0.27 -11.88 3.29
C ARG A 135 -0.33 -13.25 3.01
N HIS A 136 -1.27 -13.71 3.83
CA HIS A 136 -1.93 -15.00 3.65
C HIS A 136 -2.69 -15.07 2.32
N ARG A 137 -3.46 -14.04 1.99
CA ARG A 137 -4.14 -13.92 0.69
C ARG A 137 -3.14 -13.96 -0.47
N ASN A 138 -2.02 -13.24 -0.35
CA ASN A 138 -0.99 -13.25 -1.38
C ASN A 138 -0.34 -14.64 -1.56
N HIS A 139 -0.02 -15.33 -0.45
CA HIS A 139 0.52 -16.69 -0.50
C HIS A 139 -0.45 -17.69 -1.13
N ILE A 140 -1.75 -17.60 -0.82
CA ILE A 140 -2.78 -18.44 -1.45
C ILE A 140 -2.84 -18.19 -2.96
N ALA A 141 -2.82 -16.92 -3.38
CA ALA A 141 -2.84 -16.58 -4.80
C ALA A 141 -1.63 -17.17 -5.55
N ILE A 142 -0.43 -17.09 -4.96
CA ILE A 142 0.79 -17.68 -5.52
C ILE A 142 0.67 -19.22 -5.58
N ALA A 143 0.23 -19.85 -4.50
CA ALA A 143 0.07 -21.31 -4.46
C ALA A 143 -0.93 -21.80 -5.51
N PHE A 144 -2.06 -21.10 -5.69
CA PHE A 144 -3.05 -21.40 -6.73
C PHE A 144 -2.44 -21.33 -8.13
N HIS A 145 -1.68 -20.28 -8.44
CA HIS A 145 -1.02 -20.14 -9.74
C HIS A 145 -0.03 -21.28 -10.01
N ILE A 146 0.76 -21.67 -9.02
CA ILE A 146 1.69 -22.80 -9.13
C ILE A 146 0.92 -24.09 -9.46
N VAL A 147 -0.17 -24.37 -8.74
CA VAL A 147 -1.00 -25.56 -8.98
C VAL A 147 -1.60 -25.56 -10.39
N VAL A 148 -2.12 -24.43 -10.86
CA VAL A 148 -2.68 -24.30 -12.22
C VAL A 148 -1.61 -24.58 -13.28
N VAL A 149 -0.40 -24.05 -13.11
CA VAL A 149 0.73 -24.31 -14.01
C VAL A 149 1.09 -25.80 -14.02
N PHE A 150 1.16 -26.43 -12.86
CA PHE A 150 1.44 -27.87 -12.76
C PHE A 150 0.37 -28.72 -13.47
N ILE A 151 -0.91 -28.41 -13.27
CA ILE A 151 -2.02 -29.14 -13.92
C ILE A 151 -1.95 -28.95 -15.44
N ALA A 152 -1.71 -27.73 -15.93
CA ALA A 152 -1.60 -27.45 -17.35
C ALA A 152 -0.41 -28.19 -18.00
N ALA A 153 0.75 -28.21 -17.33
CA ALA A 153 1.92 -28.96 -17.77
C ALA A 153 1.64 -30.48 -17.82
N PHE A 154 0.98 -31.02 -16.79
CA PHE A 154 0.64 -32.43 -16.71
C PHE A 154 -0.39 -32.84 -17.78
N ALA A 155 -1.42 -32.03 -18.02
CA ALA A 155 -2.39 -32.25 -19.09
C ALA A 155 -1.72 -32.20 -20.48
N GLY A 156 -0.77 -31.29 -20.69
CA GLY A 156 0.01 -31.20 -21.94
C GLY A 156 0.80 -32.48 -22.25
N LEU A 157 1.33 -33.17 -21.23
CA LEU A 157 2.05 -34.44 -21.41
C LEU A 157 1.16 -35.56 -21.98
N PHE A 158 -0.14 -35.57 -21.68
CA PHE A 158 -1.08 -36.57 -22.24
C PHE A 158 -1.44 -36.29 -23.70
N ILE A 159 -1.31 -35.05 -24.17
CA ILE A 159 -1.56 -34.70 -25.57
C ILE A 159 -0.35 -35.09 -26.43
N SER A 160 0.85 -34.70 -26.00
CA SER A 160 2.11 -35.29 -26.48
C SER A 160 3.24 -34.91 -25.53
N GLY A 161 4.23 -35.80 -25.34
CA GLY A 161 5.40 -35.51 -24.49
C GLY A 161 6.15 -34.23 -24.93
N PHE A 162 6.14 -33.92 -26.23
CA PHE A 162 6.72 -32.69 -26.77
C PHE A 162 5.90 -31.43 -26.39
N TYR A 163 4.57 -31.48 -26.52
CA TYR A 163 3.70 -30.36 -26.14
C TYR A 163 3.69 -30.11 -24.64
N GLY A 164 3.76 -31.17 -23.82
CA GLY A 164 3.90 -31.03 -22.36
C GLY A 164 5.17 -30.26 -21.96
N VAL A 165 6.32 -30.60 -22.56
CA VAL A 165 7.58 -29.89 -22.30
C VAL A 165 7.54 -28.45 -22.81
N LEU A 166 6.98 -28.22 -24.00
CA LEU A 166 6.86 -26.87 -24.57
C LEU A 166 5.94 -25.99 -23.72
N ILE A 167 4.78 -26.51 -23.29
CA ILE A 167 3.83 -25.81 -22.41
C ILE A 167 4.47 -25.53 -21.06
N ALA A 168 5.21 -26.48 -20.47
CA ALA A 168 5.91 -26.27 -19.22
C ALA A 168 6.99 -25.18 -19.32
N LEU A 169 7.75 -25.13 -20.43
CA LEU A 169 8.74 -24.09 -20.70
C LEU A 169 8.11 -22.72 -20.89
N VAL A 170 7.03 -22.63 -21.68
CA VAL A 170 6.30 -21.37 -21.89
C VAL A 170 5.67 -20.90 -20.57
N LEU A 171 5.07 -21.79 -19.78
CA LEU A 171 4.52 -21.45 -18.47
C LEU A 171 5.60 -21.08 -17.46
N ALA A 172 6.77 -21.72 -17.48
CA ALA A 172 7.90 -21.34 -16.64
C ALA A 172 8.43 -19.95 -16.99
N LEU A 173 8.54 -19.63 -18.29
CA LEU A 173 8.87 -18.29 -18.76
C LEU A 173 7.78 -17.28 -18.37
N VAL A 174 6.51 -17.62 -18.56
CA VAL A 174 5.40 -16.75 -18.16
C VAL A 174 5.42 -16.55 -16.65
N LEU A 175 5.66 -17.57 -15.84
CA LEU A 175 5.83 -17.46 -14.39
C LEU A 175 7.06 -16.63 -14.04
N GLU A 176 8.19 -16.77 -14.72
CA GLU A 176 9.39 -15.97 -14.44
C GLU A 176 9.21 -14.50 -14.87
N PHE A 177 8.41 -14.25 -15.90
CA PHE A 177 8.02 -12.91 -16.33
C PHE A 177 6.85 -12.34 -15.54
N THR A 178 5.98 -13.13 -14.94
CA THR A 178 4.81 -12.68 -14.15
C THR A 178 5.04 -12.74 -12.64
N ALA A 179 5.94 -13.58 -12.13
CA ALA A 179 6.43 -13.58 -10.76
C ALA A 179 6.95 -12.22 -10.31
N PRO A 180 7.71 -11.45 -11.12
CA PRO A 180 8.04 -10.07 -10.78
C PRO A 180 6.82 -9.14 -10.74
N PHE A 181 5.72 -9.45 -11.42
CA PHE A 181 4.47 -8.67 -11.34
C PHE A 181 3.55 -9.12 -10.19
N SER A 182 3.52 -10.41 -9.85
CA SER A 182 2.74 -10.95 -8.72
C SER A 182 3.46 -10.83 -7.38
N MET A 183 4.80 -10.76 -7.39
CA MET A 183 5.65 -10.52 -6.22
C MET A 183 6.26 -9.12 -6.23
N GLY A 184 5.92 -8.26 -7.20
CA GLY A 184 6.45 -6.90 -7.41
C GLY A 184 7.98 -6.71 -7.39
N LEU A 185 8.76 -7.79 -7.47
CA LEU A 185 10.20 -7.72 -7.64
C LEU A 185 10.46 -7.16 -9.04
N ARG A 186 11.15 -6.03 -9.20
CA ARG A 186 11.51 -5.57 -10.54
C ARG A 186 12.34 -6.65 -11.24
N PRO A 187 12.14 -6.91 -12.55
CA PRO A 187 13.08 -7.70 -13.32
C PRO A 187 14.47 -7.07 -13.17
N PHE A 188 15.47 -7.92 -12.90
CA PHE A 188 16.86 -7.54 -12.69
C PHE A 188 17.32 -6.64 -13.85
N ARG A 189 17.28 -5.31 -13.67
CA ARG A 189 17.91 -4.39 -14.63
C ARG A 189 19.40 -4.60 -14.46
N LEU A 190 20.03 -5.26 -15.44
CA LEU A 190 21.46 -5.14 -15.67
C LEU A 190 21.75 -3.66 -15.93
N THR A 191 22.04 -2.92 -14.86
CA THR A 191 22.50 -1.54 -14.92
C THR A 191 23.83 -1.55 -15.64
N ARG A 192 23.80 -1.27 -16.94
CA ARG A 192 24.97 -1.02 -17.75
C ARG A 192 25.65 0.23 -17.16
N ARG A 193 26.66 0.00 -16.32
CA ARG A 193 27.46 1.04 -15.68
C ARG A 193 28.24 1.76 -16.79
N SER A 194 27.64 2.82 -17.34
CA SER A 194 28.31 3.74 -18.25
C SER A 194 29.44 4.42 -17.47
N THR A 195 30.66 3.96 -17.67
CA THR A 195 31.89 4.63 -17.26
C THR A 195 31.97 5.96 -18.00
N ARG A 196 31.50 7.04 -17.34
CA ARG A 196 31.66 8.40 -17.81
C ARG A 196 33.10 8.83 -17.51
N THR A 197 33.94 8.79 -18.54
CA THR A 197 35.30 9.32 -18.52
C THR A 197 35.25 10.81 -18.19
N ARG A 198 35.87 11.22 -17.07
CA ARG A 198 36.11 12.63 -16.76
C ARG A 198 37.12 13.16 -17.78
N GLN A 199 36.68 14.01 -18.70
CA GLN A 199 37.59 14.91 -19.42
C GLN A 199 38.00 16.03 -18.46
N SER A 200 39.31 16.09 -18.23
CA SER A 200 40.03 17.19 -17.60
C SER A 200 39.96 18.41 -18.50
N CYS A 201 39.40 19.52 -17.99
CA CYS A 201 39.63 20.83 -18.57
C CYS A 201 40.89 21.41 -17.92
N ALA A 202 41.99 21.40 -18.67
CA ALA A 202 43.08 22.35 -18.50
C ALA A 202 42.83 23.51 -19.46
N GLY A 203 42.80 24.73 -18.92
CA GLY A 203 42.58 25.98 -19.62
C GLY A 203 42.44 27.10 -18.60
#